data_AF-A0A9N9IRB9-F1
#
_entry.id   AF-A0A9N9IRB9-F1
#
_cell.length_a   1.000
_cell.length_b   1.000
_cell.length_c   1.000
_cell.angle_alpha   90.00
_cell.angle_beta   90.00
_cell.angle_gamma   90.00
#
_symmetry.space_group_name_H-M   'P 1'
#
loop_
_entity.id
_entity.type
_entity.pdbx_description
1 polymer ?
#
loop_
_entity_poly.entity_id
_entity_poly.type
_entity_poly.pdbx_seq_one_letter_code
_entity_poly.pdbx_strand_id
1 'polypeptide(L)'
;MLENQFTSIIASIQFINYVSPSSQDNNIITRTQIKTSKQFKVIDNESNYDESIPSSKFWSDSETRTLISYLSDNFDLYHKNKSKFYSMAANKIGNNRTSAQVNSKIQSLRTRYENENKEETSKTRSKWSYLDDMNEISGNKENIKLDYLASSIDINDKNDVNDKGLAVSNYKKQKNSELDQMYLDELRFLRKTKKEKEKFVKEQELKFKLEMKRMEKEFQYNLQVKEHELKYKE
;
A
#
# COMPACT_ATOMS: atom_id res chain seq x y z
N MET A 1 -26.07 -50.05 34.86
CA MET A 1 -25.58 -48.87 35.59
C MET A 1 -24.25 -48.48 34.97
N LEU A 2 -24.22 -47.41 34.18
CA LEU A 2 -23.01 -46.85 33.56
C LEU A 2 -23.07 -45.35 33.82
N GLU A 3 -22.20 -44.88 34.70
CA GLU A 3 -22.12 -43.49 35.14
C GLU A 3 -21.40 -42.63 34.09
N ASN A 4 -22.12 -41.64 33.57
CA ASN A 4 -21.58 -40.58 32.72
C ASN A 4 -20.83 -39.57 33.58
N GLN A 5 -19.53 -39.41 33.35
CA GLN A 5 -18.75 -38.29 33.90
C GLN A 5 -18.50 -37.25 32.80
N PHE A 6 -19.33 -36.22 32.75
CA PHE A 6 -19.07 -35.00 31.99
C PHE A 6 -18.40 -33.97 32.89
N THR A 7 -17.09 -33.80 32.73
CA THR A 7 -16.34 -32.69 33.33
C THR A 7 -16.59 -31.41 32.54
N SER A 8 -17.34 -30.48 33.14
CA SER A 8 -17.57 -29.13 32.61
C SER A 8 -16.35 -28.24 32.92
N ILE A 9 -15.67 -27.77 31.88
CA ILE A 9 -14.60 -26.77 32.00
C ILE A 9 -15.27 -25.39 31.93
N ILE A 10 -15.43 -24.75 33.09
CA ILE A 10 -15.88 -23.36 33.19
C ILE A 10 -14.68 -22.46 32.91
N ALA A 11 -14.61 -21.89 31.71
CA ALA A 11 -13.66 -20.83 31.40
C ALA A 11 -14.16 -19.50 31.99
N SER A 12 -13.43 -18.96 32.96
CA SER A 12 -13.68 -17.64 33.54
C SER A 12 -13.38 -16.53 32.52
N ILE A 13 -14.43 -15.95 31.95
CA ILE A 13 -14.33 -14.74 31.13
C ILE A 13 -14.14 -13.54 32.07
N GLN A 14 -12.95 -12.96 32.10
CA GLN A 14 -12.70 -11.69 32.78
C GLN A 14 -13.21 -10.54 31.89
N PHE A 15 -14.22 -9.82 32.39
CA PHE A 15 -14.73 -8.60 31.77
C PHE A 15 -13.70 -7.48 31.92
N ILE A 16 -13.16 -7.00 30.80
CA ILE A 16 -12.36 -5.77 30.76
C ILE A 16 -13.35 -4.59 30.76
N ASN A 17 -13.28 -3.76 31.83
CA ASN A 17 -14.01 -2.50 31.92
C ASN A 17 -13.55 -1.56 30.80
N TYR A 18 -14.40 -1.38 29.80
CA TYR A 18 -14.21 -0.42 28.72
C TYR A 18 -14.61 0.98 29.22
N VAL A 19 -13.62 1.80 29.57
CA VAL A 19 -13.83 3.22 29.89
C VAL A 19 -13.84 4.01 28.58
N SER A 20 -15.02 4.54 28.23
CA SER A 20 -15.20 5.45 27.09
C SER A 20 -14.43 6.76 27.32
N PRO A 21 -13.63 7.24 26.35
CA PRO A 21 -13.08 8.58 26.39
C PRO A 21 -14.20 9.58 26.11
N SER A 22 -14.57 10.38 27.11
CA SER A 22 -15.53 11.46 26.97
C SER A 22 -14.93 12.60 26.15
N SER A 23 -15.63 13.00 25.09
CA SER A 23 -15.43 14.27 24.42
C SER A 23 -15.55 15.43 25.41
N GLN A 24 -14.51 16.26 25.48
CA GLN A 24 -14.65 17.62 25.97
C GLN A 24 -14.09 18.61 24.96
N ASP A 25 -14.97 19.57 24.68
CA ASP A 25 -14.89 20.67 23.75
C ASP A 25 -13.91 21.77 24.18
N ASN A 26 -13.32 22.38 23.15
CA ASN A 26 -13.05 23.81 22.97
C ASN A 26 -12.25 24.59 24.02
N ASN A 27 -11.09 25.11 23.60
CA ASN A 27 -10.84 26.55 23.74
C ASN A 27 -9.93 27.09 22.62
N ILE A 28 -10.50 28.05 21.91
CA ILE A 28 -9.91 28.98 20.95
C ILE A 28 -8.98 29.93 21.72
N ILE A 29 -7.77 30.21 21.23
CA ILE A 29 -7.07 31.50 21.45
C ILE A 29 -6.03 31.74 20.32
N THR A 30 -6.34 32.77 19.54
CA THR A 30 -5.51 33.71 18.75
C THR A 30 -4.23 33.24 18.03
N ARG A 31 -4.34 33.27 16.69
CA ARG A 31 -3.25 33.33 15.72
C ARG A 31 -2.57 34.72 15.75
N THR A 32 -1.44 34.82 16.44
CA THR A 32 -0.52 35.96 16.32
C THR A 32 0.44 35.71 15.16
N GLN A 33 0.45 36.59 14.16
CA GLN A 33 1.49 36.60 13.14
C GLN A 33 2.78 37.15 13.75
N ILE A 34 3.87 36.37 13.71
CA ILE A 34 5.22 36.92 13.89
C ILE A 34 5.97 36.69 12.59
N LYS A 35 6.15 37.79 11.87
CA LYS A 35 7.06 37.97 10.76
C LYS A 35 8.36 38.48 11.38
N THR A 36 9.41 37.66 11.44
CA THR A 36 10.77 38.16 11.62
C THR A 36 11.76 37.28 10.86
N SER A 37 12.43 37.94 9.91
CA SER A 37 13.64 37.48 9.26
C SER A 37 14.84 37.67 10.20
N LYS A 38 15.78 36.72 10.13
CA LYS A 38 17.26 36.88 10.09
C LYS A 38 18.04 36.00 11.09
N GLN A 39 19.02 35.35 10.47
CA GLN A 39 20.35 34.98 10.96
C GLN A 39 20.47 33.76 11.89
N PHE A 40 20.86 32.64 11.25
CA PHE A 40 21.63 31.59 11.87
C PHE A 40 22.91 32.18 12.49
N LYS A 41 23.03 32.06 13.81
CA LYS A 41 24.32 31.96 14.49
C LYS A 41 24.45 30.52 14.99
N VAL A 42 25.53 29.88 14.54
CA VAL A 42 26.06 28.62 15.06
C VAL A 42 26.43 28.86 16.52
N ILE A 43 25.90 28.02 17.41
CA ILE A 43 26.42 27.84 18.77
C ILE A 43 26.48 26.32 18.98
N ASP A 44 27.72 25.82 18.97
CA ASP A 44 28.06 24.52 19.55
C ASP A 44 27.83 24.63 21.06
N ASN A 45 26.86 23.89 21.58
CA ASN A 45 26.73 23.65 23.01
C ASN A 45 26.14 22.26 23.24
N GLU A 46 27.06 21.38 23.62
CA GLU A 46 26.89 20.13 24.33
C GLU A 46 25.79 20.27 25.40
N SER A 47 24.62 19.69 25.14
CA SER A 47 23.62 19.43 26.17
C SER A 47 23.04 18.04 25.96
N ASN A 48 23.40 17.20 26.92
CA ASN A 48 22.89 15.87 27.17
C ASN A 48 21.42 15.98 27.60
N TYR A 49 20.52 15.74 26.66
CA TYR A 49 19.13 15.37 26.93
C TYR A 49 18.81 14.11 26.13
N ASP A 50 19.01 12.97 26.79
CA ASP A 50 18.43 11.69 26.45
C ASP A 50 16.92 11.76 26.71
N GLU A 51 16.22 12.41 25.77
CA GLU A 51 14.78 12.34 25.67
C GLU A 51 14.52 11.73 24.29
N SER A 52 14.20 10.44 24.26
CA SER A 52 14.05 9.68 23.01
C SER A 52 12.92 10.28 22.18
N ILE A 53 13.26 11.22 21.30
CA ILE A 53 12.40 11.70 20.23
C ILE A 53 11.92 10.43 19.51
N PRO A 54 10.60 10.27 19.23
CA PRO A 54 10.10 9.10 18.55
C PRO A 54 10.86 8.92 17.23
N SER A 55 11.77 7.94 17.21
CA SER A 55 12.62 7.56 16.07
C SER A 55 11.80 7.31 14.79
N SER A 56 10.48 7.14 14.92
CA SER A 56 9.54 6.93 13.83
C SER A 56 9.47 8.06 12.80
N LYS A 57 9.96 9.27 13.08
CA LYS A 57 9.91 10.39 12.10
C LYS A 57 11.19 10.57 11.28
N PHE A 58 12.36 10.24 11.84
CA PHE A 58 13.64 10.42 11.16
C PHE A 58 14.17 9.11 10.61
N TRP A 59 14.56 9.10 9.35
CA TRP A 59 15.23 7.95 8.72
C TRP A 59 16.71 8.06 8.96
N SER A 60 17.29 7.07 9.64
CA SER A 60 18.74 6.93 9.75
C SER A 60 19.37 6.56 8.40
N ASP A 61 20.67 6.78 8.29
CA ASP A 61 21.42 6.41 7.09
C ASP A 61 21.44 4.89 6.88
N SER A 62 21.53 4.10 7.96
CA SER A 62 21.47 2.63 7.88
C SER A 62 20.11 2.13 7.40
N GLU A 63 19.00 2.69 7.90
CA GLU A 63 17.66 2.38 7.40
C GLU A 63 17.50 2.76 5.92
N THR A 64 18.02 3.93 5.53
CA THR A 64 17.94 4.41 4.14
C THR A 64 18.73 3.50 3.21
N ARG A 65 19.98 3.13 3.56
CA ARG A 65 20.79 2.18 2.79
C ARG A 65 20.12 0.81 2.71
N THR A 66 19.60 0.30 3.82
CA THR A 66 18.89 -0.99 3.86
C THR A 66 17.67 -0.98 2.93
N LEU A 67 16.91 0.12 2.91
CA LEU A 67 15.77 0.29 2.00
C LEU A 67 16.21 0.30 0.53
N ILE A 68 17.29 1.00 0.20
CA ILE A 68 17.80 1.09 -1.17
C ILE A 68 18.33 -0.28 -1.64
N SER A 69 19.10 -0.99 -0.81
CA SER A 69 19.55 -2.36 -1.11
C SER A 69 18.37 -3.29 -1.31
N TYR A 70 17.38 -3.25 -0.41
CA TYR A 70 16.18 -4.08 -0.54
C TYR A 70 15.38 -3.78 -1.82
N LEU A 71 15.31 -2.50 -2.21
CA LEU A 71 14.69 -2.07 -3.46
C LEU A 71 15.43 -2.61 -4.69
N SER A 72 16.77 -2.59 -4.67
CA SER A 72 17.60 -3.15 -5.74
C SER A 72 17.36 -4.66 -5.90
N ASP A 73 17.50 -5.40 -4.81
CA ASP A 73 17.35 -6.87 -4.78
C ASP A 73 15.96 -7.35 -5.18
N ASN A 74 14.92 -6.54 -4.92
CA ASN A 74 13.52 -6.90 -5.11
C ASN A 74 12.81 -5.98 -6.11
N PHE A 75 13.54 -5.42 -7.07
CA PHE A 75 13.00 -4.45 -8.01
C PHE A 75 11.80 -4.98 -8.80
N ASP A 76 11.85 -6.25 -9.21
CA ASP A 76 10.73 -6.90 -9.93
C ASP A 76 9.44 -6.92 -9.12
N LEU A 77 9.56 -7.14 -7.80
CA LEU A 77 8.42 -7.11 -6.89
C LEU A 77 7.89 -5.68 -6.73
N TYR A 78 8.79 -4.69 -6.61
CA TYR A 78 8.42 -3.27 -6.60
C TYR A 78 7.67 -2.88 -7.88
N HIS A 79 8.11 -3.35 -9.05
CA HIS A 79 7.45 -3.07 -10.32
C HIS A 79 6.09 -3.77 -10.46
N LYS A 80 5.99 -5.05 -10.13
CA LYS A 80 4.77 -5.87 -10.32
C LYS A 80 3.70 -5.61 -9.24
N ASN A 81 4.11 -5.37 -7.99
CA ASN A 81 3.20 -5.20 -6.86
C ASN A 81 3.81 -4.33 -5.74
N LYS A 82 3.69 -3.01 -5.92
CA LYS A 82 4.18 -2.00 -4.96
C LYS A 82 3.64 -2.19 -3.54
N SER A 83 2.35 -2.51 -3.39
CA SER A 83 1.74 -2.68 -2.06
C SER A 83 2.40 -3.82 -1.28
N LYS A 84 2.58 -4.98 -1.90
CA LYS A 84 3.27 -6.13 -1.29
C LYS A 84 4.74 -5.81 -1.00
N PHE A 85 5.42 -5.15 -1.93
CA PHE A 85 6.79 -4.69 -1.72
C PHE A 85 6.90 -3.80 -0.48
N TYR A 86 6.06 -2.77 -0.34
CA TYR A 86 6.13 -1.85 0.80
C TYR A 86 5.87 -2.55 2.14
N SER A 87 4.93 -3.50 2.20
CA SER A 87 4.69 -4.29 3.40
C SER A 87 5.91 -5.16 3.77
N MET A 88 6.57 -5.78 2.80
CA MET A 88 7.75 -6.60 3.05
C MET A 88 8.98 -5.76 3.42
N ALA A 89 9.17 -4.63 2.75
CA ALA A 89 10.24 -3.67 3.05
C ALA A 89 10.10 -3.10 4.46
N ALA A 90 8.88 -2.73 4.87
CA ALA A 90 8.59 -2.27 6.24
C ALA A 90 9.03 -3.29 7.30
N ASN A 91 8.72 -4.57 7.09
CA ASN A 91 9.15 -5.65 7.97
C ASN A 91 10.68 -5.86 7.96
N LYS A 92 11.33 -5.65 6.81
CA LYS A 92 12.78 -5.88 6.66
C LYS A 92 13.64 -4.78 7.29
N ILE A 93 13.21 -3.53 7.19
CA ILE A 93 13.93 -2.36 7.73
C ILE A 93 13.89 -2.35 9.26
N GLY A 94 12.79 -2.84 9.85
CA GLY A 94 12.55 -2.82 11.29
C GLY A 94 12.01 -1.47 11.78
N ASN A 95 12.21 -1.18 13.07
CA ASN A 95 11.87 0.11 13.72
C ASN A 95 10.41 0.56 13.56
N ASN A 96 9.46 -0.39 13.50
CA ASN A 96 8.02 -0.12 13.40
C ASN A 96 7.65 0.80 12.21
N ARG A 97 8.40 0.73 11.11
CA ARG A 97 8.05 1.45 9.88
C ARG A 97 6.77 0.89 9.29
N THR A 98 5.91 1.77 8.79
CA THR A 98 4.71 1.38 8.05
C THR A 98 4.99 1.35 6.54
N SER A 99 4.20 0.58 5.79
CA SER A 99 4.26 0.54 4.32
C SER A 99 4.09 1.94 3.70
N ALA A 100 3.25 2.80 4.32
CA ALA A 100 3.06 4.18 3.90
C ALA A 100 4.34 5.01 4.07
N GLN A 101 5.04 4.89 5.21
CA GLN A 101 6.30 5.59 5.45
C GLN A 101 7.40 5.15 4.48
N VAL A 102 7.48 3.85 4.18
CA VAL A 102 8.40 3.31 3.18
C VAL A 102 8.11 3.90 1.81
N ASN A 103 6.84 3.92 1.38
CA ASN A 103 6.44 4.52 0.12
C ASN A 103 6.83 6.00 0.05
N SER A 104 6.50 6.79 1.08
CA SER A 104 6.88 8.21 1.15
C SER A 104 8.39 8.41 1.03
N LYS A 105 9.20 7.58 1.72
CA LYS A 105 10.65 7.67 1.66
C LYS A 105 11.20 7.36 0.27
N ILE A 106 10.69 6.31 -0.39
CA ILE A 106 11.08 5.98 -1.77
C ILE A 106 10.76 7.13 -2.73
N GLN A 107 9.57 7.73 -2.61
CA GLN A 107 9.21 8.89 -3.43
C GLN A 107 10.18 10.06 -3.20
N SER A 108 10.52 10.37 -1.94
CA SER A 108 11.50 11.41 -1.63
C SER A 108 12.89 11.11 -2.20
N LEU A 109 13.36 9.86 -2.12
CA LEU A 109 14.63 9.45 -2.72
C LEU A 109 14.61 9.63 -4.23
N ARG A 110 13.54 9.20 -4.90
CA ARG A 110 13.37 9.35 -6.35
C ARG A 110 13.32 10.82 -6.78
N THR A 111 12.53 11.65 -6.11
CA THR A 111 12.44 13.08 -6.44
C THR A 111 13.80 13.76 -6.27
N ARG A 112 14.54 13.44 -5.21
CA ARG A 112 15.89 13.98 -5.02
C ARG A 112 16.83 13.51 -6.13
N TYR A 113 16.83 12.22 -6.45
CA TYR A 113 17.61 11.65 -7.55
C TYR A 113 17.34 12.35 -8.89
N GLU A 114 16.07 12.56 -9.23
CA GLU A 114 15.68 13.26 -10.47
C GLU A 114 16.15 14.72 -10.48
N ASN A 115 16.23 15.38 -9.33
CA ASN A 115 16.75 16.75 -9.24
C ASN A 115 18.27 16.79 -9.42
N GLU A 116 19.00 15.90 -8.74
CA GLU A 116 20.47 15.79 -8.86
C GLU A 116 20.87 15.49 -10.33
N ASN A 117 20.17 14.56 -10.99
CA ASN A 117 20.43 14.21 -12.39
C ASN A 117 20.10 15.35 -13.38
N LYS A 118 19.19 16.27 -13.05
CA LYS A 118 18.90 17.45 -13.89
C LYS A 118 20.00 18.51 -13.74
N GLU A 119 20.56 18.67 -12.55
CA GLU A 119 21.57 19.69 -12.23
C GLU A 119 22.99 19.28 -12.67
N GLU A 120 23.27 17.98 -12.80
CA GLU A 120 24.58 17.43 -13.16
C GLU A 120 25.02 17.70 -14.62
N THR A 121 24.18 18.39 -15.43
CA THR A 121 24.61 19.01 -16.69
C THR A 121 25.63 20.15 -16.49
N SER A 122 25.96 20.51 -15.24
CA SER A 122 26.94 21.55 -14.90
C SER A 122 28.06 21.10 -13.93
N LYS A 123 28.93 20.19 -14.38
CA LYS A 123 30.34 19.97 -13.95
C LYS A 123 30.69 19.70 -12.47
N THR A 124 29.75 19.72 -11.53
CA THR A 124 30.06 19.47 -10.10
C THR A 124 29.46 18.14 -9.67
N ARG A 125 30.32 17.20 -9.25
CA ARG A 125 29.90 15.89 -8.72
C ARG A 125 28.90 16.08 -7.58
N SER A 126 27.76 15.40 -7.63
CA SER A 126 26.77 15.47 -6.55
C SER A 126 27.39 15.11 -5.18
N LYS A 127 26.94 15.81 -4.14
CA LYS A 127 27.30 15.52 -2.74
C LYS A 127 26.38 14.47 -2.10
N TRP A 128 25.38 13.99 -2.83
CA TRP A 128 24.40 13.10 -2.27
C TRP A 128 24.95 11.67 -2.17
N SER A 129 25.08 11.19 -0.94
CA SER A 129 25.69 9.89 -0.60
C SER A 129 24.99 8.66 -1.15
N TYR A 130 23.77 8.81 -1.66
CA TYR A 130 22.96 7.73 -2.24
C TYR A 130 22.84 7.82 -3.76
N LEU A 131 23.53 8.77 -4.41
CA LEU A 131 23.41 8.96 -5.86
C LEU A 131 23.86 7.70 -6.61
N ASP A 132 25.02 7.14 -6.27
CA ASP A 132 25.57 5.97 -6.94
C ASP A 132 24.64 4.74 -6.77
N ASP A 133 24.15 4.50 -5.55
CA ASP A 133 23.21 3.40 -5.27
C ASP A 133 21.89 3.56 -6.06
N MET A 134 21.37 4.78 -6.17
CA MET A 134 20.14 5.06 -6.95
C MET A 134 20.37 5.04 -8.47
N ASN A 135 21.56 5.46 -8.92
CA ASN A 135 22.02 5.35 -10.29
C ASN A 135 22.11 3.88 -10.70
N GLU A 136 22.61 3.00 -9.84
CA GLU A 136 22.68 1.56 -10.11
C GLU A 136 21.29 0.97 -10.37
N ILE A 137 20.32 1.27 -9.49
CA ILE A 137 18.94 0.81 -9.62
C ILE A 137 18.26 1.34 -10.89
N SER A 138 18.61 2.58 -11.28
CA SER A 138 18.01 3.27 -12.43
C SER A 138 18.72 2.99 -13.76
N GLY A 139 20.02 2.69 -13.71
CA GLY A 139 20.94 2.61 -14.85
C GLY A 139 21.22 1.19 -15.31
N ASN A 140 21.17 0.18 -14.42
CA ASN A 140 21.37 -1.23 -14.77
C ASN A 140 20.20 -1.86 -15.53
N LYS A 141 19.23 -1.06 -15.99
CA LYS A 141 18.14 -1.49 -16.87
C LYS A 141 18.35 -0.87 -18.23
N GLU A 142 19.35 -1.38 -18.93
CA GLU A 142 19.58 -1.09 -20.35
C GLU A 142 18.24 -1.08 -21.11
N ASN A 143 17.91 0.05 -21.74
CA ASN A 143 16.91 0.19 -22.81
C ASN A 143 15.41 0.32 -22.47
N ILE A 144 14.99 0.69 -21.25
CA ILE A 144 13.60 1.12 -21.02
C ILE A 144 13.57 2.55 -20.48
N LYS A 145 13.32 3.49 -21.39
CA LYS A 145 13.09 4.90 -21.05
C LYS A 145 11.95 5.00 -20.03
N LEU A 146 12.19 5.73 -18.95
CA LEU A 146 11.27 5.95 -17.82
C LEU A 146 9.99 6.75 -18.17
N ASP A 147 9.68 6.93 -19.46
CA ASP A 147 8.50 7.65 -19.96
C ASP A 147 7.19 6.93 -19.59
N TYR A 148 7.24 5.61 -19.30
CA TYR A 148 6.06 4.84 -18.90
C TYR A 148 5.51 5.17 -17.51
N LEU A 149 6.22 5.98 -16.70
CA LEU A 149 5.72 6.42 -15.39
C LEU A 149 4.96 7.76 -15.45
N ALA A 150 4.98 8.47 -16.58
CA ALA A 150 4.32 9.77 -16.71
C ALA A 150 2.90 9.71 -17.30
N SER A 151 2.50 8.59 -17.92
CA SER A 151 1.17 8.45 -18.53
C SER A 151 0.22 7.64 -17.64
N SER A 152 -0.09 8.14 -16.45
CA SER A 152 -1.38 7.87 -15.81
C SER A 152 -2.27 9.08 -16.10
N ILE A 153 -2.72 9.19 -17.36
CA ILE A 153 -3.80 10.10 -17.71
C ILE A 153 -5.10 9.35 -17.42
N ASP A 154 -5.82 9.85 -16.42
CA ASP A 154 -7.21 9.52 -16.17
C ASP A 154 -8.03 9.85 -17.43
N ILE A 155 -8.40 8.84 -18.21
CA ILE A 155 -9.45 8.99 -19.23
C ILE A 155 -10.77 8.57 -18.58
N ASN A 156 -11.30 9.49 -17.78
CA ASN A 156 -12.74 9.72 -17.76
C ASN A 156 -13.01 10.73 -18.88
N ASP A 157 -13.47 10.28 -20.04
CA ASP A 157 -14.49 11.04 -20.72
C ASP A 157 -15.34 10.16 -21.62
N LYS A 158 -16.64 10.39 -21.52
CA LYS A 158 -17.64 9.91 -22.46
C LYS A 158 -17.35 10.60 -23.79
N ASN A 159 -17.51 9.90 -24.91
CA ASN A 159 -18.39 10.41 -25.97
C ASN A 159 -18.61 9.37 -27.07
N ASP A 160 -19.87 9.38 -27.45
CA ASP A 160 -20.55 8.70 -28.53
C ASP A 160 -20.09 9.24 -29.91
N VAL A 161 -20.59 8.61 -30.97
CA VAL A 161 -20.67 9.10 -32.38
C VAL A 161 -19.66 8.54 -33.41
N ASN A 162 -20.19 7.60 -34.19
CA ASN A 162 -20.20 7.43 -35.66
C ASN A 162 -18.93 7.65 -36.52
N ASP A 163 -18.56 6.54 -37.17
CA ASP A 163 -18.53 6.30 -38.63
C ASP A 163 -18.33 7.51 -39.57
N LYS A 164 -17.18 7.52 -40.25
CA LYS A 164 -17.07 7.55 -41.73
C LYS A 164 -15.62 7.38 -42.17
N GLY A 165 -15.41 6.44 -43.09
CA GLY A 165 -14.10 6.07 -43.58
C GLY A 165 -13.39 7.12 -44.43
N LEU A 166 -12.08 6.94 -44.57
CA LEU A 166 -11.34 7.38 -45.75
C LEU A 166 -10.23 6.37 -46.08
N ALA A 167 -10.11 6.11 -47.37
CA ALA A 167 -9.35 5.05 -47.98
C ALA A 167 -7.84 5.34 -48.07
N VAL A 168 -7.07 4.27 -47.87
CA VAL A 168 -5.86 3.85 -48.60
C VAL A 168 -4.66 4.80 -48.61
N SER A 169 -3.56 4.34 -47.98
CA SER A 169 -2.30 4.19 -48.70
C SER A 169 -1.51 2.97 -48.17
N ASN A 170 -1.19 2.07 -49.09
CA ASN A 170 -0.39 0.87 -48.88
C ASN A 170 1.08 1.21 -49.09
N TYR A 171 1.90 1.34 -48.04
CA TYR A 171 3.35 1.08 -48.14
C TYR A 171 3.91 0.59 -46.78
N LYS A 172 4.65 -0.53 -46.84
CA LYS A 172 5.44 -1.20 -45.78
C LYS A 172 4.67 -1.91 -44.67
N LYS A 173 4.07 -3.05 -45.02
CA LYS A 173 3.55 -4.05 -44.08
C LYS A 173 4.48 -5.26 -44.05
N GLN A 174 5.46 -5.27 -43.14
CA GLN A 174 6.07 -6.50 -42.61
C GLN A 174 7.06 -6.12 -41.51
N LYS A 175 6.61 -6.27 -40.25
CA LYS A 175 7.36 -6.47 -38.98
C LYS A 175 6.74 -5.77 -37.75
N ASN A 176 5.85 -4.80 -37.92
CA ASN A 176 5.15 -4.18 -36.77
C ASN A 176 3.88 -4.94 -36.31
N SER A 177 3.41 -5.94 -37.07
CA SER A 177 2.16 -6.65 -36.77
C SER A 177 2.25 -7.59 -35.56
N GLU A 178 3.44 -8.13 -35.26
CA GLU A 178 3.59 -9.11 -34.17
C GLU A 178 3.56 -8.44 -32.80
N LEU A 179 4.17 -7.25 -32.68
CA LEU A 179 4.15 -6.48 -31.44
C LEU A 179 2.73 -6.01 -31.10
N ASP A 180 1.99 -5.51 -32.10
CA ASP A 180 0.59 -5.12 -31.93
C ASP A 180 -0.30 -6.31 -31.56
N GLN A 181 -0.06 -7.48 -32.16
CA GLN A 181 -0.78 -8.70 -31.84
C GLN A 181 -0.49 -9.18 -30.41
N MET A 182 0.77 -9.15 -29.98
CA MET A 182 1.19 -9.49 -28.63
C MET A 182 0.55 -8.56 -27.59
N TYR A 183 0.50 -7.26 -27.85
CA TYR A 183 -0.18 -6.28 -26.99
C TYR A 183 -1.68 -6.57 -26.87
N LEU A 184 -2.36 -6.89 -27.98
CA LEU A 184 -3.78 -7.25 -27.96
C LEU A 184 -4.05 -8.56 -27.21
N ASP A 185 -3.13 -9.52 -27.26
CA ASP A 185 -3.23 -10.78 -26.52
C ASP A 185 -3.02 -10.58 -25.02
N GLU A 186 -2.07 -9.73 -24.63
CA GLU A 186 -1.88 -9.33 -23.23
C GLU A 186 -3.11 -8.61 -22.66
N LEU A 187 -3.70 -7.68 -23.42
CA LEU A 187 -4.95 -7.03 -23.01
C LEU A 187 -6.12 -8.03 -22.86
N ARG A 188 -6.21 -9.03 -23.73
CA ARG A 188 -7.22 -10.10 -23.62
C ARG A 188 -6.98 -10.95 -22.38
N PHE A 189 -5.73 -11.32 -22.11
CA PHE A 189 -5.34 -12.05 -20.91
C PHE A 189 -5.72 -11.27 -19.65
N LEU A 190 -5.35 -9.99 -19.56
CA LEU A 190 -5.69 -9.13 -18.42
C LEU A 190 -7.19 -9.03 -18.17
N ARG A 191 -8.00 -8.86 -19.23
CA ARG A 191 -9.47 -8.85 -19.10
C ARG A 191 -10.01 -10.19 -18.60
N LYS A 192 -9.46 -11.31 -19.08
CA LYS A 192 -9.85 -12.65 -18.64
C LYS A 192 -9.53 -12.86 -17.16
N THR A 193 -8.31 -12.55 -16.74
CA THR A 193 -7.87 -12.67 -15.35
C THR A 193 -8.68 -11.76 -14.42
N LYS A 194 -9.01 -10.54 -14.85
CA LYS A 194 -9.87 -9.63 -14.08
C LYS A 194 -11.27 -10.23 -13.86
N LYS A 195 -11.88 -10.78 -14.91
CA LYS A 195 -13.19 -11.44 -14.82
C LYS A 195 -13.16 -12.68 -13.92
N GLU A 196 -12.10 -13.48 -13.98
CA GLU A 196 -11.93 -14.66 -13.13
C GLU A 196 -11.79 -14.28 -11.66
N LYS A 197 -11.00 -13.25 -11.34
CA LYS A 197 -10.87 -12.71 -9.98
C LYS A 197 -12.20 -12.18 -9.44
N GLU A 198 -12.93 -11.42 -10.27
CA GLU A 198 -14.25 -10.91 -9.89
C GLU A 198 -15.25 -12.05 -9.64
N LYS A 199 -15.26 -13.08 -10.48
CA LYS A 199 -16.09 -14.28 -10.29
C LYS A 199 -15.76 -15.00 -8.99
N PHE A 200 -14.48 -15.18 -8.68
CA PHE A 200 -14.03 -15.79 -7.44
C PHE A 200 -14.48 -15.01 -6.20
N VAL A 201 -14.35 -13.68 -6.22
CA VAL A 201 -14.81 -12.83 -5.10
C VAL A 201 -16.32 -12.97 -4.89
N LYS A 202 -17.12 -12.92 -5.96
CA LYS A 202 -18.59 -13.11 -5.87
C LYS A 202 -18.96 -14.50 -5.34
N GLU A 203 -18.21 -15.53 -5.72
CA GLU A 203 -18.41 -16.89 -5.22
C GLU A 203 -18.12 -17.00 -3.72
N GLN A 204 -17.03 -16.40 -3.24
CA GLN A 204 -16.70 -16.36 -1.81
C GLN A 204 -17.76 -15.58 -1.02
N GLU A 205 -18.22 -14.44 -1.54
CA GLU A 205 -19.27 -13.64 -0.91
C GLU A 205 -20.59 -14.42 -0.83
N LEU A 206 -20.97 -15.12 -1.90
CA LEU A 206 -22.16 -15.97 -1.92
C LEU A 206 -22.06 -17.11 -0.91
N LYS A 207 -20.89 -17.76 -0.82
CA LYS A 207 -20.62 -18.84 0.14
C LYS A 207 -20.74 -18.33 1.58
N PHE A 208 -20.15 -17.17 1.89
CA PHE A 208 -20.26 -16.55 3.20
C PHE A 208 -21.73 -16.21 3.55
N LYS A 209 -22.48 -15.65 2.59
CA LYS A 209 -23.89 -15.33 2.78
C LYS A 209 -24.77 -16.56 3.04
N LEU A 210 -24.46 -17.69 2.40
CA LEU A 210 -25.14 -18.97 2.65
C LEU A 210 -24.81 -19.52 4.03
N GLU A 211 -23.56 -19.44 4.45
CA GLU A 211 -23.13 -19.90 5.78
C GLU A 211 -23.79 -19.09 6.90
N MET A 212 -23.86 -17.75 6.74
CA MET A 212 -24.57 -16.87 7.67
C MET A 212 -26.05 -17.25 7.79
N LYS A 213 -26.72 -17.55 6.66
CA LYS A 213 -28.13 -18.01 6.67
C LYS A 213 -28.30 -19.37 7.35
N ARG A 214 -27.32 -20.26 7.22
CA ARG A 214 -27.35 -21.57 7.89
C ARG A 214 -27.24 -21.41 9.39
N MET A 215 -26.27 -20.63 9.87
CA MET A 215 -26.08 -20.35 11.30
C MET A 215 -27.30 -19.67 11.92
N GLU A 216 -27.93 -18.72 11.21
CA GLU A 216 -29.16 -18.08 11.68
C GLU A 216 -30.29 -19.10 11.88
N LYS A 217 -30.49 -20.02 10.93
CA LYS A 217 -31.51 -21.07 11.07
C LYS A 217 -31.23 -22.01 12.24
N GLU A 218 -29.97 -22.37 12.44
CA GLU A 218 -29.55 -23.22 13.55
C GLU A 218 -29.77 -22.52 14.90
N PHE A 219 -29.45 -21.23 14.98
CA PHE A 219 -29.72 -20.41 16.15
C PHE A 219 -31.22 -20.37 16.48
N GLN A 220 -32.08 -20.11 15.49
CA GLN A 220 -33.54 -20.10 15.66
C GLN A 220 -34.08 -21.47 16.11
N TYR A 221 -33.58 -22.56 15.52
CA TYR A 221 -33.97 -23.91 15.93
C TYR A 221 -33.61 -24.19 17.39
N ASN A 222 -32.38 -23.87 17.79
CA ASN A 222 -31.93 -24.04 19.17
C ASN A 222 -32.75 -23.19 20.16
N LEU A 223 -33.22 -22.02 19.74
CA LEU A 223 -34.12 -21.19 20.53
C LEU A 223 -35.46 -21.91 20.79
N GLN A 224 -36.08 -22.43 19.73
CA GLN A 224 -37.36 -23.16 19.82
C GLN A 224 -37.27 -24.42 20.69
N VAL A 225 -36.16 -25.17 20.59
CA VAL A 225 -35.93 -26.36 21.42
C VAL A 225 -35.88 -25.97 22.90
N LYS A 226 -35.14 -24.90 23.25
CA LYS A 226 -35.08 -24.41 24.64
C LYS A 226 -36.43 -23.95 25.17
N GLU A 227 -37.21 -23.23 24.36
CA GLU A 227 -38.56 -22.81 24.74
C GLU A 227 -39.48 -24.02 25.01
N HIS A 228 -39.40 -25.05 24.17
CA HIS A 228 -40.14 -26.29 24.37
C HIS A 228 -39.69 -27.02 25.64
N GLU A 229 -38.38 -27.14 25.90
CA GLU A 229 -37.87 -27.77 27.12
C GLU A 229 -38.33 -27.06 28.40
N LEU A 230 -38.42 -25.73 28.39
CA LEU A 230 -38.93 -24.95 29.52
C LEU A 230 -40.43 -25.20 29.74
N LYS A 231 -41.22 -25.24 28.67
CA LYS A 231 -42.67 -25.44 28.74
C LYS A 231 -43.10 -26.76 29.36
N TYR A 232 -42.29 -27.81 29.24
CA TYR A 232 -42.62 -29.17 29.73
C TYR A 232 -41.83 -29.57 30.99
N LYS A 233 -41.09 -28.64 31.60
CA LYS A 233 -40.42 -28.83 32.90
C LYS A 233 -41.22 -28.32 34.10
N GLU A 234 -42.36 -27.66 33.86
CA GLU A 234 -43.35 -27.26 34.88
C GLU A 234 -44.46 -28.32 34.99
#